data_AF-A0AA86MVQ7-F1
#
_entry.id   AF-A0AA86MVQ7-F1
#
_cell.length_a   1.000
_cell.length_b   1.000
_cell.length_c   1.000
_cell.angle_alpha   90.00
_cell.angle_beta   90.00
_cell.angle_gamma   90.00
#
_symmetry.space_group_name_H-M   'P 1'
#
loop_
_entity.id
_entity.type
_entity.pdbx_description
1 polymer ?
#
loop_
_entity_poly.entity_id
_entity_poly.type
_entity_poly.pdbx_seq_one_letter_code
_entity_poly.pdbx_strand_id
1 'polypeptide(L)' 'MKLVRILIMVPESVKKRLDAMRAKGYTYSGFIRHVLEREFNEGPKPAKKGG' A
#
# COMPACT_ATOMS: atom_id res chain seq x y z
N MET A 1 -1.78 -10.75 -12.71
CA MET A 1 -2.00 -10.93 -11.24
C MET A 1 -3.49 -10.97 -10.96
N LYS A 2 -3.93 -11.80 -10.00
CA LYS A 2 -5.32 -11.84 -9.53
C LYS A 2 -5.46 -10.90 -8.32
N LEU A 3 -6.41 -9.96 -8.36
CA LEU A 3 -6.68 -9.05 -7.24
C LEU A 3 -7.64 -9.70 -6.24
N VAL A 4 -7.37 -9.52 -4.96
CA VAL A 4 -8.20 -10.00 -3.85
C VAL A 4 -8.71 -8.80 -3.06
N ARG A 5 -9.98 -8.83 -2.64
CA ARG A 5 -10.59 -7.75 -1.85
C ARG A 5 -10.21 -7.92 -0.38
N ILE A 6 -9.80 -6.81 0.23
CA ILE A 6 -9.55 -6.72 1.67
C ILE A 6 -10.55 -5.73 2.26
N LEU A 7 -11.22 -6.10 3.36
CA LEU A 7 -12.05 -5.21 4.14
C LEU A 7 -11.34 -4.93 5.47
N ILE A 8 -10.98 -3.67 5.72
CA ILE A 8 -10.32 -3.25 6.96
C ILE A 8 -11.01 -2.03 7.56
N MET A 9 -10.97 -1.93 8.88
CA MET A 9 -11.26 -0.70 9.61
C MET A 9 -9.95 0.05 9.85
N VAL A 10 -9.99 1.37 9.78
CA VAL A 10 -8.84 2.24 10.06
C VAL A 10 -9.28 3.39 10.98
N PRO A 11 -8.37 3.98 11.76
CA PRO A 11 -8.68 5.15 12.56
C PRO A 11 -9.24 6.30 11.70
N GLU A 12 -10.13 7.10 12.27
CA GLU A 12 -10.74 8.25 11.56
C GLU A 12 -9.69 9.24 11.04
N SER A 13 -8.62 9.45 11.81
CA SER A 13 -7.50 10.31 11.42
C SER A 13 -6.80 9.83 10.14
N VAL A 14 -6.67 8.52 9.97
CA VAL A 14 -6.11 7.90 8.75
C VAL A 14 -7.10 8.07 7.60
N LYS A 15 -8.39 7.85 7.83
CA LYS A 15 -9.43 8.04 6.81
C LYS A 15 -9.45 9.49 6.30
N LYS A 16 -9.37 10.49 7.17
CA LYS A 16 -9.29 11.90 6.78
C LYS A 16 -8.12 12.20 5.84
N ARG A 17 -6.95 11.59 6.07
CA ARG A 17 -5.78 11.73 5.18
C ARG A 17 -6.02 11.08 3.82
N LEU A 18 -6.61 9.88 3.81
CA LEU A 18 -7.00 9.20 2.58
C LEU A 18 -8.00 10.04 1.77
N ASP A 19 -9.02 10.60 2.42
CA ASP A 19 -10.03 11.46 1.79
C ASP A 19 -9.41 12.71 1.16
N ALA A 20 -8.47 13.35 1.84
CA ALA A 20 -7.73 14.49 1.30
C ALA A 20 -6.89 14.13 0.06
N MET A 21 -6.33 12.93 -0.01
CA MET A 21 -5.66 12.44 -1.22
C MET A 21 -6.65 12.16 -2.34
N ARG A 22 -7.84 11.63 -2.03
CA ARG A 22 -8.87 11.39 -3.03
C ARG A 22 -9.36 12.67 -3.70
N ALA A 23 -9.46 13.77 -2.94
CA ALA A 23 -9.75 15.08 -3.51
C ALA A 23 -8.71 15.55 -4.55
N LYS A 24 -7.48 15.00 -4.51
CA LYS A 24 -6.40 15.27 -5.47
C LYS A 24 -6.37 14.29 -6.65
N GLY A 25 -7.37 13.41 -6.78
CA GLY A 25 -7.47 12.44 -7.88
C GLY A 25 -6.88 11.05 -7.60
N TYR A 26 -6.41 10.79 -6.38
CA TYR A 26 -5.92 9.45 -5.99
C TYR A 26 -7.07 8.53 -5.58
N THR A 27 -6.86 7.21 -5.66
CA THR A 27 -7.79 6.22 -5.11
C THR A 27 -7.20 5.57 -3.87
N TYR A 28 -8.05 5.23 -2.88
CA TYR A 28 -7.58 4.53 -1.69
C TYR A 28 -6.93 3.20 -2.04
N SER A 29 -7.56 2.42 -2.92
CA SER A 29 -7.05 1.12 -3.36
C SER A 29 -5.69 1.25 -4.05
N GLY A 30 -5.49 2.27 -4.89
CA GLY A 30 -4.21 2.51 -5.55
C GLY A 30 -3.11 2.91 -4.57
N PHE A 31 -3.43 3.82 -3.63
CA PHE A 31 -2.48 4.25 -2.61
C PHE A 31 -2.09 3.09 -1.67
N ILE A 32 -3.09 2.40 -1.10
CA ILE A 32 -2.86 1.27 -0.18
C ILE A 32 -2.06 0.18 -0.89
N ARG A 33 -2.41 -0.15 -2.14
CA ARG A 33 -1.67 -1.12 -2.94
C ARG A 33 -0.21 -0.71 -3.13
N HIS A 34 0.05 0.55 -3.52
CA HIS A 34 1.41 1.03 -3.74
C HIS A 34 2.24 0.99 -2.45
N VAL A 35 1.64 1.37 -1.31
CA VAL A 35 2.30 1.27 0.00
C VAL A 35 2.62 -0.18 0.35
N LEU A 36 1.65 -1.10 0.23
CA LEU A 36 1.87 -2.51 0.53
C LEU A 36 2.90 -3.15 -0.42
N GLU A 37 2.83 -2.86 -1.72
CA GLU A 37 3.80 -3.34 -2.70
C GLU A 37 5.20 -2.80 -2.38
N ARG A 38 5.35 -1.54 -1.96
CA ARG A 38 6.62 -0.98 -1.53
C ARG A 38 7.18 -1.69 -0.29
N GLU A 39 6.38 -1.78 0.78
CA GLU A 39 6.80 -2.40 2.04
C GLU A 39 7.17 -3.88 1.87
N PHE A 40 6.45 -4.62 1.02
CA PHE A 40 6.73 -6.05 0.80
C PHE A 40 7.78 -6.32 -0.29
N ASN A 41 7.96 -5.44 -1.28
CA ASN A 41 9.06 -5.55 -2.25
C ASN A 41 10.41 -5.10 -1.67
N GLU A 42 10.40 -4.31 -0.59
CA GLU A 42 11.60 -3.93 0.19
C GLU A 42 11.93 -4.95 1.31
N GLY A 43 11.39 -6.17 1.28
CA GLY A 43 11.83 -7.31 2.11
C GLY A 43 13.30 -7.71 1.85
N PRO A 44 14.00 -8.37 2.80
CA PRO A 44 15.45 -8.36 2.89
C PRO A 44 16.07 -8.79 1.56
N LYS A 45 16.88 -7.90 0.96
CA LYS A 45 17.75 -8.26 -0.18
C LYS A 45 18.37 -9.62 0.15
N PRO A 46 18.15 -10.70 -0.64
CA PRO A 46 18.94 -11.90 -0.44
C PRO A 46 20.39 -11.46 -0.56
N ALA A 47 21.18 -11.67 0.51
CA ALA A 47 22.61 -11.49 0.46
C ALA A 47 23.07 -12.22 -0.81
N LYS A 48 23.66 -11.45 -1.73
CA LYS A 48 24.19 -11.95 -2.99
C LYS A 48 25.12 -13.11 -2.65
N LYS A 49 24.65 -14.35 -2.82
CA LYS A 49 25.51 -15.54 -2.72
C LYS A 49 26.35 -15.51 -3.98
N GLY A 50 27.46 -14.77 -3.89
CA GLY A 50 28.56 -14.82 -4.85
C GLY A 50 29.04 -16.26 -4.95
N GLY A 51 29.36 -16.66 -6.18
CA GLY A 51 29.79 -17.99 -6.56
C GLY A 51 31.20 -18.35 -6.12
#